data_AF-A0A9W8S029-F1
#
_entry.id   AF-A0A9W8S029-F1
#
_cell.length_a   1.000
_cell.length_b   1.000
_cell.length_c   1.000
_cell.angle_alpha   90.00
_cell.angle_beta   90.00
_cell.angle_gamma   90.00
#
_symmetry.space_group_name_H-M   'P 1'
#
loop_
_entity.id
_entity.type
_entity.pdbx_description
1 polymer ?
#
loop_
_entity_poly.entity_id
_entity_poly.type
_entity_poly.pdbx_seq_one_letter_code
_entity_poly.pdbx_strand_id
1 'polypeptide(L)'
;MHFQPVEQMIDEAYAARPQDEHEVEPPSTNDALDDVFGSGPSSPTAEHGHRDENDASGAAHPSDIRRLQTEHTTAGYREGITVSKESSLQAGFDEGFSLGASIGLRAGQLLGLLEGIAEAVRGRDDANSSKVLKLTTKAREELSTENIFKPDYWAEDGNWKYEVKPAAGTEEVLFADVADAHPLVKKWSSVVEEQVELWKIDRNVLDDETGLRLEAVVDEPLGSGAAPTAKKPLDW
;
A
#
# COMPACT_ATOMS: atom_id res chain seq x y z
N MET A 1 51.63 11.68 -0.85
CA MET A 1 50.88 12.58 -1.73
C MET A 1 49.89 13.34 -0.86
N HIS A 2 49.85 14.67 -1.03
CA HIS A 2 49.10 15.61 -0.20
C HIS A 2 47.57 15.38 -0.25
N PHE A 3 46.91 15.61 0.89
CA PHE A 3 45.48 15.90 0.97
C PHE A 3 45.29 17.43 0.90
N GLN A 4 44.26 17.90 0.18
CA GLN A 4 43.40 19.03 0.56
C GLN A 4 42.09 19.02 -0.28
N PRO A 5 41.01 19.67 0.22
CA PRO A 5 39.64 19.14 0.19
C PRO A 5 38.56 20.06 -0.45
N VAL A 6 37.37 19.47 -0.63
CA VAL A 6 35.97 19.97 -0.59
C VAL A 6 35.68 21.46 -0.89
N GLU A 7 34.85 21.69 -1.92
CA GLU A 7 33.73 22.65 -1.89
C GLU A 7 32.52 21.94 -2.54
N GLN A 8 31.40 21.71 -1.85
CA GLN A 8 30.30 22.68 -1.64
C GLN A 8 29.67 23.05 -3.00
N MET A 9 28.39 22.87 -3.32
CA MET A 9 27.20 23.20 -2.55
C MET A 9 25.99 22.98 -3.52
N ILE A 10 24.98 22.25 -3.04
CA ILE A 10 23.52 22.49 -3.11
C ILE A 10 22.81 22.94 -4.41
N ASP A 11 21.60 22.37 -4.52
CA ASP A 11 20.35 22.93 -5.05
C ASP A 11 20.33 23.49 -6.48
N GLU A 12 19.54 22.87 -7.36
CA GLU A 12 18.33 23.55 -7.84
C GLU A 12 17.43 22.63 -8.68
N ALA A 13 16.29 22.30 -8.08
CA ALA A 13 14.95 22.36 -8.64
C ALA A 13 14.84 22.62 -10.15
N TYR A 14 14.18 21.66 -10.81
CA TYR A 14 13.49 21.81 -12.09
C TYR A 14 12.66 23.10 -12.15
N ALA A 15 13.20 24.14 -12.79
CA ALA A 15 12.42 25.29 -13.23
C ALA A 15 12.18 25.17 -14.74
N ALA A 16 10.92 24.92 -15.10
CA ALA A 16 10.43 25.02 -16.47
C ALA A 16 10.66 26.45 -17.02
N ARG A 17 11.17 26.56 -18.26
CA ARG A 17 11.33 27.83 -18.97
C ARG A 17 10.50 27.83 -20.26
N PRO A 18 9.74 28.91 -20.56
CA PRO A 18 8.72 28.92 -21.61
C PRO A 18 9.31 29.13 -23.01
N GLN A 19 8.53 28.70 -24.00
CA GLN A 19 8.78 28.79 -25.44
C GLN A 19 8.53 30.20 -26.01
N ASP A 20 9.38 30.58 -26.97
CA ASP A 20 9.13 31.25 -28.26
C ASP A 20 10.55 31.42 -28.89
N GLU A 21 10.89 31.20 -30.18
CA GLU A 21 10.31 31.68 -31.43
C GLU A 21 10.79 30.83 -32.66
N HIS A 22 9.88 30.62 -33.62
CA HIS A 22 9.97 30.36 -35.07
C HIS A 22 11.22 29.78 -35.80
N GLU A 23 11.01 28.56 -36.34
CA GLU A 23 10.89 28.19 -37.78
C GLU A 23 12.10 28.23 -38.74
N VAL A 24 12.59 27.03 -39.10
CA VAL A 24 13.10 26.66 -40.45
C VAL A 24 12.86 25.15 -40.69
N GLU A 25 11.96 24.75 -41.60
CA GLU A 25 12.00 23.44 -42.31
C GLU A 25 13.07 23.49 -43.43
N PRO A 26 13.72 22.39 -43.90
CA PRO A 26 13.18 21.03 -44.16
C PRO A 26 14.24 19.89 -43.93
N PRO A 27 14.17 18.65 -44.49
CA PRO A 27 13.03 17.85 -44.95
C PRO A 27 12.81 16.59 -44.08
N SER A 28 11.59 16.07 -44.14
CA SER A 28 11.21 14.73 -43.74
C SER A 28 12.04 13.66 -44.45
N THR A 29 12.85 12.90 -43.70
CA THR A 29 13.12 11.46 -43.90
C THR A 29 14.11 10.99 -42.83
N ASN A 30 13.62 10.26 -41.83
CA ASN A 30 14.18 9.00 -41.37
C ASN A 30 13.38 8.57 -40.16
N ASP A 31 12.29 7.87 -40.47
CA ASP A 31 11.55 7.07 -39.53
C ASP A 31 12.50 5.99 -38.98
N ALA A 32 13.17 6.30 -37.87
CA ALA A 32 14.11 5.40 -37.20
C ALA A 32 13.41 4.20 -36.54
N LEU A 33 12.08 4.08 -36.68
CA LEU A 33 11.27 2.99 -36.18
C LEU A 33 10.62 2.16 -37.30
N ASP A 34 10.88 2.47 -38.58
CA ASP A 34 10.37 1.73 -39.76
C ASP A 34 11.25 0.52 -40.15
N ASP A 35 12.45 0.38 -39.56
CA ASP A 35 13.44 -0.65 -39.92
C ASP A 35 13.42 -1.90 -39.01
N VAL A 36 12.27 -2.23 -38.41
CA VAL A 36 12.16 -3.43 -37.54
C VAL A 36 11.18 -4.47 -38.10
N PHE A 37 10.29 -4.09 -39.02
CA PHE A 37 9.20 -4.97 -39.48
C PHE A 37 9.08 -5.14 -41.01
N GLY A 38 10.02 -4.62 -41.80
CA GLY A 38 9.84 -4.49 -43.26
C GLY A 38 11.03 -4.86 -44.14
N SER A 39 11.58 -6.07 -44.03
CA SER A 39 12.42 -6.63 -45.11
C SER A 39 12.10 -8.10 -45.37
N GLY A 40 10.93 -8.31 -45.99
CA GLY A 40 10.70 -9.54 -46.73
C GLY A 40 11.75 -9.69 -47.85
N PRO A 41 12.18 -10.92 -48.20
CA PRO A 41 13.17 -11.10 -49.26
C PRO A 41 12.58 -10.59 -50.57
N SER A 42 13.33 -9.73 -51.26
CA SER A 42 13.03 -9.25 -52.60
C SER A 42 12.54 -10.39 -53.49
N SER A 43 11.32 -10.25 -53.99
CA SER A 43 10.66 -11.20 -54.90
C SER A 43 11.57 -11.56 -56.09
N PRO A 44 11.82 -12.84 -56.39
CA PRO A 44 12.23 -13.21 -57.72
C PRO A 44 10.99 -13.15 -58.63
N THR A 45 11.04 -12.30 -59.64
CA THR A 45 10.18 -12.38 -60.83
C THR A 45 10.23 -13.79 -61.39
N ALA A 46 9.15 -14.53 -61.23
CA ALA A 46 8.86 -15.74 -62.00
C ALA A 46 7.36 -15.77 -62.25
N GLU A 47 6.98 -15.28 -63.42
CA GLU A 47 5.73 -15.61 -64.08
C GLU A 47 5.61 -17.15 -64.13
N HIS A 48 4.42 -17.71 -63.88
CA HIS A 48 3.81 -18.95 -64.41
C HIS A 48 2.70 -19.40 -63.42
N GLY A 49 1.49 -19.60 -63.94
CA GLY A 49 0.26 -19.70 -63.17
C GLY A 49 -0.04 -21.03 -62.49
N HIS A 50 -1.34 -21.15 -62.13
CA HIS A 50 -2.07 -22.28 -61.52
C HIS A 50 -2.27 -22.22 -59.99
N ARG A 51 -3.38 -21.57 -59.61
CA ARG A 51 -4.52 -22.14 -58.86
C ARG A 51 -4.20 -23.34 -57.96
N ASP A 52 -4.25 -23.13 -56.66
CA ASP A 52 -5.00 -24.03 -55.77
C ASP A 52 -5.50 -23.27 -54.53
N GLU A 53 -6.83 -23.29 -54.36
CA GLU A 53 -7.49 -23.06 -53.08
C GLU A 53 -7.42 -24.39 -52.33
N ASN A 54 -7.21 -24.35 -51.01
CA ASN A 54 -7.38 -25.46 -50.06
C ASN A 54 -6.10 -26.23 -49.67
N ASP A 55 -5.31 -25.68 -48.74
CA ASP A 55 -4.71 -26.50 -47.68
C ASP A 55 -4.77 -25.78 -46.33
N ALA A 56 -5.87 -26.05 -45.63
CA ALA A 56 -5.98 -25.81 -44.21
C ALA A 56 -5.15 -26.85 -43.46
N SER A 57 -3.92 -26.50 -43.06
CA SER A 57 -3.18 -27.18 -41.99
C SER A 57 -1.96 -26.35 -41.61
N GLY A 58 -1.84 -25.97 -40.34
CA GLY A 58 -0.70 -25.25 -39.78
C GLY A 58 0.60 -26.04 -39.84
N ALA A 59 1.20 -26.16 -41.01
CA ALA A 59 2.59 -26.57 -41.16
C ALA A 59 3.47 -25.38 -40.75
N ALA A 60 3.71 -25.25 -39.44
CA ALA A 60 4.70 -24.34 -38.91
C ALA A 60 6.02 -24.61 -39.63
N HIS A 61 6.44 -23.69 -40.49
CA HIS A 61 7.72 -23.82 -41.17
C HIS A 61 8.80 -23.82 -40.06
N PRO A 62 9.90 -24.57 -40.17
CA PRO A 62 10.94 -24.63 -39.12
C PRO A 62 11.57 -23.26 -38.77
N SER A 63 11.28 -22.21 -39.55
CA SER A 63 11.55 -20.80 -39.22
C SER A 63 10.53 -20.18 -38.25
N ASP A 64 9.26 -20.57 -38.34
CA ASP A 64 8.17 -20.05 -37.51
C ASP A 64 8.27 -20.49 -36.06
N ILE A 65 8.85 -21.67 -35.79
CA ILE A 65 9.03 -22.13 -34.41
C ILE A 65 10.00 -21.24 -33.63
N ARG A 66 11.04 -20.71 -34.28
CA ARG A 66 11.96 -19.73 -33.67
C ARG A 66 11.29 -18.39 -33.45
N ARG A 67 10.51 -17.92 -34.43
CA ARG A 67 9.73 -16.68 -34.31
C ARG A 67 8.74 -16.78 -33.15
N LEU A 68 7.96 -17.86 -33.11
CA LEU A 68 6.98 -18.14 -32.06
C LEU A 68 7.64 -18.29 -30.68
N GLN A 69 8.81 -18.94 -30.60
CA GLN A 69 9.56 -19.05 -29.36
C GLN A 69 10.00 -17.67 -28.85
N THR A 70 10.51 -16.80 -29.73
CA THR A 70 10.88 -15.43 -29.38
C THR A 70 9.67 -14.63 -28.92
N GLU A 71 8.54 -14.74 -29.63
CA GLU A 71 7.28 -14.08 -29.27
C GLU A 71 6.78 -14.55 -27.90
N HIS A 72 6.73 -15.85 -27.66
CA HIS A 72 6.29 -16.41 -26.38
C HIS A 72 7.24 -16.06 -25.23
N THR A 73 8.55 -16.09 -25.47
CA THR A 73 9.56 -15.69 -24.47
C THR A 73 9.42 -14.21 -24.11
N THR A 74 9.24 -13.36 -25.11
CA THR A 74 9.09 -11.92 -24.92
C THR A 74 7.78 -11.59 -24.22
N ALA A 75 6.67 -12.21 -24.64
CA ALA A 75 5.37 -12.07 -24.01
C ALA A 75 5.41 -12.58 -22.56
N GLY A 76 5.99 -13.75 -22.32
CA GLY A 76 6.12 -14.34 -21.00
C GLY A 76 7.02 -13.52 -20.05
N TYR A 77 8.10 -12.92 -20.55
CA TYR A 77 8.93 -12.01 -19.77
C TYR A 77 8.15 -10.75 -19.38
N ARG A 78 7.44 -10.13 -20.33
CA ARG A 78 6.61 -8.95 -20.07
C ARG A 78 5.52 -9.26 -19.05
N GLU A 79 4.83 -10.38 -19.23
CA GLU A 79 3.80 -10.84 -18.30
C GLU A 79 4.37 -11.11 -16.91
N GLY A 80 5.51 -11.79 -16.82
CA GLY A 80 6.18 -12.07 -15.55
C GLY A 80 6.56 -10.80 -14.78
N ILE A 81 7.06 -9.77 -15.48
CA ILE A 81 7.36 -8.47 -14.85
C ILE A 81 6.08 -7.76 -14.39
N THR A 82 5.02 -7.78 -15.20
CA THR A 82 3.73 -7.17 -14.84
C THR A 82 3.14 -7.83 -13.60
N VAL A 83 3.03 -9.18 -13.60
CA VAL A 83 2.51 -9.95 -12.47
C VAL A 83 3.36 -9.76 -11.23
N SER A 84 4.69 -9.76 -11.34
CA SER A 84 5.58 -9.57 -10.20
C SER A 84 5.39 -8.20 -9.55
N LYS A 85 5.30 -7.13 -10.36
CA LYS A 85 5.06 -5.77 -9.86
C LYS A 85 3.72 -5.65 -9.15
N GLU A 86 2.65 -6.14 -9.79
CA GLU A 86 1.30 -6.10 -9.23
C GLU A 86 1.23 -6.87 -7.91
N SER A 87 1.78 -8.09 -7.88
CA SER A 87 1.76 -8.93 -6.68
C SER A 87 2.49 -8.30 -5.49
N SER A 88 3.62 -7.64 -5.73
CA SER A 88 4.38 -6.96 -4.68
C SER A 88 3.68 -5.71 -4.15
N LEU A 89 2.99 -4.96 -5.02
CA LEU A 89 2.28 -3.75 -4.67
C LEU A 89 1.02 -4.05 -3.86
N GLN A 90 0.25 -5.06 -4.28
CA GLN A 90 -0.98 -5.44 -3.60
C GLN A 90 -0.70 -6.00 -2.20
N ALA A 91 0.32 -6.85 -2.05
CA ALA A 91 0.70 -7.39 -0.75
C ALA A 91 1.07 -6.27 0.25
N GLY A 92 1.88 -5.31 -0.19
CA GLY A 92 2.23 -4.15 0.66
C GLY A 92 1.03 -3.26 1.00
N PHE A 93 0.11 -3.08 0.06
CA PHE A 93 -1.13 -2.34 0.33
C PHE A 93 -2.02 -3.06 1.35
N ASP A 94 -2.22 -4.37 1.22
CA ASP A 94 -3.08 -5.16 2.11
C ASP A 94 -2.51 -5.16 3.55
N GLU A 95 -1.20 -5.29 3.70
CA GLU A 95 -0.50 -5.17 4.98
C GLU A 95 -0.65 -3.77 5.60
N GLY A 96 -0.38 -2.72 4.81
CA GLY A 96 -0.53 -1.33 5.28
C GLY A 96 -1.98 -0.97 5.62
N PHE A 97 -2.94 -1.43 4.83
CA PHE A 97 -4.36 -1.20 5.04
C PHE A 97 -4.85 -1.89 6.31
N SER A 98 -4.51 -3.17 6.52
CA SER A 98 -4.93 -3.92 7.70
C SER A 98 -4.32 -3.36 8.99
N LEU A 99 -3.06 -2.95 8.96
CA LEU A 99 -2.40 -2.25 10.07
C LEU A 99 -3.05 -0.89 10.36
N GLY A 100 -3.23 -0.07 9.32
CA GLY A 100 -3.88 1.23 9.43
C GLY A 100 -5.32 1.13 9.95
N ALA A 101 -6.07 0.13 9.51
CA ALA A 101 -7.42 -0.16 9.99
C ALA A 101 -7.42 -0.56 11.47
N SER A 102 -6.47 -1.39 11.91
CA SER A 102 -6.33 -1.80 13.32
C SER A 102 -6.08 -0.59 14.23
N ILE A 103 -5.19 0.31 13.82
CA ILE A 103 -4.88 1.54 14.57
C ILE A 103 -6.04 2.52 14.54
N GLY A 104 -6.64 2.72 13.36
CA GLY A 104 -7.79 3.61 13.17
C GLY A 104 -9.01 3.17 13.98
N LEU A 105 -9.28 1.86 14.01
CA LEU A 105 -10.32 1.28 14.85
C LEU A 105 -10.08 1.59 16.32
N ARG A 106 -8.86 1.35 16.80
CA ARG A 106 -8.52 1.58 18.21
C ARG A 106 -8.60 3.06 18.59
N ALA A 107 -8.08 3.95 17.75
CA ALA A 107 -8.19 5.39 17.96
C ALA A 107 -9.66 5.87 17.93
N GLY A 108 -10.44 5.36 16.98
CA GLY A 108 -11.87 5.66 16.85
C GLY A 108 -12.69 5.21 18.05
N GLN A 109 -12.41 4.02 18.60
CA GLN A 109 -13.05 3.53 19.83
C GLN A 109 -12.75 4.44 21.03
N LEU A 110 -11.50 4.85 21.21
CA LEU A 110 -11.10 5.75 22.30
C LEU A 110 -11.77 7.12 22.18
N LEU A 111 -11.79 7.69 20.97
CA LEU A 111 -12.47 8.96 20.69
C LEU A 111 -13.97 8.85 20.92
N GLY A 112 -14.63 7.84 20.36
CA GLY A 112 -16.07 7.63 20.49
C GLY A 112 -16.50 7.46 21.95
N LEU A 113 -15.70 6.78 22.76
CA LEU A 113 -15.98 6.65 24.19
C LEU A 113 -15.84 8.00 24.92
N LEU A 114 -14.78 8.77 24.67
CA LEU A 114 -14.63 10.11 25.26
C LEU A 114 -15.72 11.09 24.82
N GLU A 115 -16.12 11.03 23.55
CA GLU A 115 -17.22 11.84 23.01
C GLU A 115 -18.56 11.43 23.63
N GLY A 116 -18.81 10.13 23.79
CA GLY A 116 -20.01 9.62 24.47
C GLY A 116 -20.10 10.08 25.92
N ILE A 117 -18.98 10.03 26.66
CA ILE A 117 -18.91 10.54 28.04
C ILE A 117 -19.14 12.05 28.05
N ALA A 118 -18.45 12.79 27.18
CA ALA A 118 -18.58 14.25 27.06
C ALA A 118 -20.02 14.68 26.79
N GLU A 119 -20.73 13.97 25.91
CA GLU A 119 -22.13 14.24 25.60
C GLU A 119 -23.04 13.94 26.81
N ALA A 120 -22.82 12.81 27.48
CA ALA A 120 -23.60 12.43 28.66
C ALA A 120 -23.45 13.43 29.83
N VAL A 121 -22.33 14.16 29.91
CA VAL A 121 -22.06 15.14 30.99
C VAL A 121 -22.26 16.59 30.56
N ARG A 122 -22.60 16.87 29.30
CA ARG A 122 -22.75 18.23 28.75
C ARG A 122 -23.75 19.11 29.54
N GLY A 123 -24.76 18.49 30.16
CA GLY A 123 -25.76 19.17 31.00
C GLY A 123 -25.39 19.32 32.48
N ARG A 124 -24.24 18.80 32.91
CA ARG A 124 -23.74 18.90 34.29
C ARG A 124 -22.70 20.01 34.39
N ASP A 125 -22.87 20.92 35.35
CA ASP A 125 -21.92 21.99 35.65
C ASP A 125 -20.93 21.57 36.76
N ASP A 126 -20.26 20.43 36.54
CA ASP A 126 -19.28 19.87 37.46
C ASP A 126 -17.86 20.11 36.91
N ALA A 127 -16.88 20.26 37.80
CA ALA A 127 -15.47 20.37 37.41
C ALA A 127 -15.00 19.17 36.56
N ASN A 128 -15.57 17.99 36.80
CA ASN A 128 -15.30 16.77 36.03
C ASN A 128 -15.87 16.83 34.60
N SER A 129 -17.05 17.45 34.41
CA SER A 129 -17.64 17.64 33.07
C SER A 129 -16.75 18.54 32.20
N SER A 130 -16.34 19.68 32.76
CA SER A 130 -15.39 20.59 32.10
C SER A 130 -14.03 19.94 31.81
N LYS A 131 -13.58 19.00 32.66
CA LYS A 131 -12.33 18.25 32.44
C LYS A 131 -12.48 17.28 31.25
N VAL A 132 -13.56 16.52 31.18
CA VAL A 132 -13.81 15.57 30.08
C VAL A 132 -13.88 16.30 28.75
N LEU A 133 -14.61 17.42 28.65
CA LEU A 133 -14.70 18.21 27.41
C LEU A 133 -13.32 18.64 26.90
N LYS A 134 -12.42 19.08 27.78
CA LYS A 134 -11.03 19.44 27.44
C LYS A 134 -10.19 18.23 27.06
N LEU A 135 -10.45 17.06 27.65
CA LEU A 135 -9.77 15.83 27.29
C LEU A 135 -10.21 15.38 25.88
N THR A 136 -11.49 15.46 25.56
CA THR A 136 -12.02 15.10 24.23
C THR A 136 -11.41 15.97 23.13
N THR A 137 -11.30 17.29 23.33
CA THR A 137 -10.66 18.17 22.34
C THR A 137 -9.18 17.81 22.13
N LYS A 138 -8.45 17.55 23.21
CA LYS A 138 -7.04 17.12 23.14
C LYS A 138 -6.89 15.75 22.50
N ALA A 139 -7.79 14.81 22.79
CA ALA A 139 -7.80 13.48 22.19
C ALA A 139 -8.01 13.58 20.68
N ARG A 140 -8.93 14.44 20.24
CA ARG A 140 -9.21 14.66 18.81
C ARG A 140 -8.00 15.21 18.06
N GLU A 141 -7.26 16.11 18.69
CA GLU A 141 -6.02 16.64 18.14
C GLU A 141 -4.95 15.56 18.12
N GLU A 142 -4.63 14.93 19.25
CA GLU A 142 -3.52 13.97 19.35
C GLU A 142 -3.77 12.64 18.61
N LEU A 143 -5.01 12.13 18.58
CA LEU A 143 -5.39 10.91 17.85
C LEU A 143 -5.83 11.19 16.41
N SER A 144 -5.51 12.36 15.86
CA SER A 144 -5.71 12.62 14.44
C SER A 144 -4.80 11.71 13.60
N THR A 145 -5.22 11.41 12.36
CA THR A 145 -4.42 10.61 11.41
C THR A 145 -3.04 11.21 11.19
N GLU A 146 -2.93 12.54 11.13
CA GLU A 146 -1.66 13.27 10.99
C GLU A 146 -0.71 13.04 12.16
N ASN A 147 -1.23 12.87 13.37
CA ASN A 147 -0.43 12.69 14.57
C ASN A 147 -0.09 11.22 14.85
N ILE A 148 -1.01 10.31 14.54
CA ILE A 148 -0.80 8.86 14.69
C ILE A 148 0.22 8.35 13.67
N PHE A 149 0.19 8.85 12.43
CA PHE A 149 1.11 8.41 11.38
C PHE A 149 2.34 9.32 11.24
N LYS A 150 2.77 9.96 12.33
CA LYS A 150 3.98 10.78 12.31
C LYS A 150 5.23 9.96 11.99
N PRO A 151 6.21 10.55 11.28
CA PRO A 151 7.53 9.95 11.08
C PRO A 151 8.28 9.65 12.39
N ASP A 152 7.83 10.18 13.53
CA ASP A 152 8.39 9.86 14.85
C ASP A 152 8.11 8.40 15.25
N TYR A 153 6.96 7.84 14.85
CA TYR A 153 6.53 6.49 15.19
C TYR A 153 6.73 5.49 14.06
N TRP A 154 6.82 5.98 12.83
CA TRP A 154 6.91 5.19 11.60
C TRP A 154 8.20 5.47 10.84
N ALA A 155 8.82 4.43 10.29
CA ALA A 155 9.93 4.54 9.37
C ALA A 155 9.42 4.63 7.91
N GLU A 156 10.30 5.06 6.99
CA GLU A 156 9.96 5.25 5.57
C GLU A 156 9.60 3.94 4.85
N ASP A 157 10.02 2.80 5.42
CA ASP A 157 9.70 1.45 4.98
C ASP A 157 8.30 0.97 5.44
N GLY A 158 7.58 1.75 6.25
CA GLY A 158 6.29 1.38 6.82
C GLY A 158 6.39 0.61 8.14
N ASN A 159 7.60 0.37 8.66
CA ASN A 159 7.79 -0.32 9.94
C ASN A 159 7.65 0.65 11.12
N TRP A 160 7.19 0.11 12.25
CA TRP A 160 7.06 0.88 13.49
C TRP A 160 8.39 0.98 14.26
N LYS A 161 8.61 2.11 14.93
CA LYS A 161 9.86 2.42 15.68
C LYS A 161 9.80 2.07 17.17
N TYR A 162 8.64 1.64 17.67
CA TYR A 162 8.39 1.39 19.09
C TYR A 162 8.35 -0.11 19.43
N GLU A 163 8.57 -0.45 20.70
CA GLU A 163 8.56 -1.85 21.15
C GLU A 163 7.13 -2.38 21.27
N VAL A 164 6.84 -3.46 20.54
CA VAL A 164 5.57 -4.19 20.61
C VAL A 164 5.84 -5.54 21.28
N LYS A 165 5.13 -5.81 22.37
CA LYS A 165 5.16 -7.11 23.03
C LYS A 165 3.98 -7.92 22.51
N PRO A 166 4.18 -9.15 22.03
CA PRO A 166 3.07 -9.99 21.59
C PRO A 166 2.16 -10.29 22.78
N ALA A 167 0.85 -10.36 22.53
CA ALA A 167 -0.10 -10.83 23.53
C ALA A 167 0.26 -12.24 24.00
N ALA A 168 0.08 -12.51 25.30
CA ALA A 168 0.53 -13.73 25.97
C ALA A 168 -0.06 -15.00 25.33
N GLY A 169 0.71 -15.69 24.49
CA GLY A 169 0.35 -17.00 23.92
C GLY A 169 0.71 -17.20 22.44
N THR A 170 1.02 -16.14 21.69
CA THR A 170 1.46 -16.20 20.30
C THR A 170 2.91 -15.74 20.17
N GLU A 171 3.72 -16.50 19.43
CA GLU A 171 5.10 -16.10 19.10
C GLU A 171 5.14 -14.93 18.09
N GLU A 172 4.00 -14.65 17.43
CA GLU A 172 3.84 -13.63 16.40
C GLU A 172 3.12 -12.39 16.94
N VAL A 173 3.63 -11.22 16.54
CA VAL A 173 3.03 -9.92 16.83
C VAL A 173 1.87 -9.69 15.89
N LEU A 174 0.66 -9.50 16.44
CA LEU A 174 -0.52 -9.17 15.65
C LEU A 174 -0.60 -7.66 15.39
N PHE A 175 -1.26 -7.24 14.33
CA PHE A 175 -1.50 -5.80 14.07
C PHE A 175 -2.29 -5.11 15.19
N ALA A 176 -3.14 -5.86 15.90
CA ALA A 176 -3.82 -5.38 17.10
C ALA A 176 -2.81 -5.05 18.23
N ASP A 177 -1.79 -5.88 18.43
CA ASP A 177 -0.73 -5.63 19.43
C ASP A 177 0.07 -4.38 19.08
N VAL A 178 0.34 -4.17 17.78
CA VAL A 178 1.01 -2.95 17.28
C VAL A 178 0.16 -1.72 17.57
N ALA A 179 -1.14 -1.78 17.29
CA ALA A 179 -2.07 -0.70 17.58
C ALA A 179 -2.13 -0.35 19.08
N ASP A 180 -2.19 -1.36 19.95
CA ASP A 180 -2.24 -1.17 21.41
C ASP A 180 -0.90 -0.68 21.99
N ALA A 181 0.21 -1.06 21.37
CA ALA A 181 1.55 -0.60 21.74
C ALA A 181 1.86 0.84 21.29
N HIS A 182 1.07 1.39 20.35
CA HIS A 182 1.30 2.75 19.84
C HIS A 182 1.30 3.78 20.99
N PRO A 183 2.33 4.65 21.12
CA PRO A 183 2.50 5.51 22.29
C PRO A 183 1.29 6.41 22.60
N LEU A 184 0.69 7.02 21.57
CA LEU A 184 -0.51 7.84 21.73
C LEU A 184 -1.73 7.00 22.13
N VAL A 185 -1.96 5.87 21.47
CA VAL A 185 -3.08 4.97 21.78
C VAL A 185 -2.97 4.45 23.22
N LYS A 186 -1.78 4.08 23.67
CA LYS A 186 -1.52 3.63 25.03
C LYS A 186 -1.77 4.73 26.06
N LYS A 187 -1.28 5.94 25.82
CA LYS A 187 -1.53 7.11 26.67
C LYS A 187 -3.03 7.36 26.80
N TRP A 188 -3.75 7.42 25.68
CA TRP A 188 -5.19 7.70 25.68
C TRP A 188 -6.01 6.54 26.21
N SER A 189 -5.59 5.29 26.02
CA SER A 189 -6.22 4.12 26.65
C SER A 189 -6.23 4.25 28.17
N SER A 190 -5.11 4.65 28.78
CA SER A 190 -5.03 4.89 30.22
C SER A 190 -5.96 6.01 30.68
N VAL A 191 -5.99 7.14 29.94
CA VAL A 191 -6.86 8.27 30.28
C VAL A 191 -8.35 7.89 30.18
N VAL A 192 -8.71 7.10 29.17
CA VAL A 192 -10.08 6.63 28.96
C VAL A 192 -10.47 5.66 30.05
N GLU A 193 -9.60 4.73 30.43
CA GLU A 193 -9.84 3.78 31.53
C GLU A 193 -10.13 4.50 32.85
N GLU A 194 -9.36 5.55 33.17
CA GLU A 194 -9.64 6.42 34.33
C GLU A 194 -11.03 7.07 34.25
N GLN A 195 -11.47 7.51 33.06
CA GLN A 195 -12.81 8.09 32.90
C GLN A 195 -13.90 7.02 33.02
N VAL A 196 -13.70 5.85 32.42
CA VAL A 196 -14.63 4.72 32.52
C VAL A 196 -14.85 4.32 33.97
N GLU A 197 -13.79 4.25 34.77
CA GLU A 197 -13.87 3.93 36.20
C GLU A 197 -14.56 5.06 36.99
N LEU A 198 -14.21 6.32 36.72
CA LEU A 198 -14.81 7.48 37.38
C LEU A 198 -16.33 7.55 37.16
N TRP A 199 -16.78 7.27 35.94
CA TRP A 199 -18.18 7.32 35.54
C TRP A 199 -18.90 5.98 35.68
N LYS A 200 -18.19 4.92 36.12
CA LYS A 200 -18.71 3.55 36.31
C LYS A 200 -19.42 3.03 35.07
N ILE A 201 -18.77 3.14 33.92
CA ILE A 201 -19.34 2.72 32.63
C ILE A 201 -19.10 1.23 32.45
N ASP A 202 -20.18 0.47 32.32
CA ASP A 202 -20.11 -0.95 32.00
C ASP A 202 -19.77 -1.15 30.52
N ARG A 203 -18.53 -1.57 30.24
CA ARG A 203 -18.04 -1.80 28.87
C ARG A 203 -18.72 -2.99 28.19
N ASN A 204 -19.15 -3.99 28.96
CA ASN A 204 -19.81 -5.19 28.45
C ASN A 204 -21.13 -4.87 27.71
N VAL A 205 -21.77 -3.73 28.02
CA VAL A 205 -22.99 -3.30 27.32
C VAL A 205 -22.72 -3.04 25.83
N LEU A 206 -21.50 -2.63 25.48
CA LEU A 206 -21.10 -2.43 24.07
C LEU A 206 -20.76 -3.75 23.36
N ASP A 207 -20.50 -4.83 24.11
CA ASP A 207 -20.16 -6.14 23.56
C ASP A 207 -21.40 -7.03 23.35
N ASP A 208 -22.49 -6.79 24.09
CA ASP A 208 -23.64 -7.71 24.17
C ASP A 208 -24.73 -7.49 23.10
N GLU A 209 -24.86 -6.33 22.45
CA GLU A 209 -25.84 -6.13 21.38
C GLU A 209 -25.34 -5.15 20.32
N THR A 210 -25.58 -5.47 19.04
CA THR A 210 -25.33 -4.65 17.81
C THR A 210 -24.02 -4.81 17.06
N GLY A 211 -23.64 -6.07 16.80
CA GLY A 211 -22.93 -6.39 15.57
C GLY A 211 -23.42 -7.73 15.06
N LEU A 212 -24.05 -7.78 13.88
CA LEU A 212 -23.93 -8.97 13.05
C LEU A 212 -22.43 -9.21 12.92
N ARG A 213 -21.91 -10.13 13.74
CA ARG A 213 -20.53 -10.59 13.70
C ARG A 213 -20.26 -10.89 12.23
N LEU A 214 -19.34 -10.15 11.62
CA LEU A 214 -18.81 -10.41 10.28
C LEU A 214 -17.98 -11.71 10.29
N GLU A 215 -18.46 -12.72 11.01
CA GLU A 215 -17.84 -14.02 11.23
C GLU A 215 -18.67 -15.11 10.57
N ALA A 216 -19.94 -14.82 10.21
CA ALA A 216 -20.76 -15.71 9.39
C ALA A 216 -20.35 -15.73 7.89
N VAL A 217 -19.41 -14.89 7.46
CA VAL A 217 -18.82 -14.94 6.10
C VAL A 217 -17.47 -15.69 6.09
N VAL A 218 -16.96 -16.11 7.25
CA VAL A 218 -15.67 -16.80 7.36
C VAL A 218 -15.81 -18.34 7.25
N ASP A 219 -17.05 -18.86 7.28
CA ASP A 219 -17.31 -20.31 7.24
C ASP A 219 -17.54 -20.89 5.83
N GLU A 220 -17.30 -20.13 4.76
CA GLU A 220 -17.10 -20.72 3.43
C GLU A 220 -15.59 -20.98 3.25
N PRO A 221 -15.13 -22.23 3.04
CA PRO A 221 -13.72 -22.53 2.91
C PRO A 221 -13.23 -22.08 1.53
N LEU A 222 -12.97 -20.78 1.40
CA LEU A 222 -12.14 -20.24 0.34
C LEU A 222 -10.73 -20.79 0.58
N GLY A 223 -10.32 -21.68 -0.31
CA GLY A 223 -9.14 -22.51 -0.16
C GLY A 223 -7.89 -21.73 0.20
N SER A 224 -7.20 -22.22 1.23
CA SER A 224 -5.75 -22.24 1.36
C SER A 224 -5.01 -20.96 0.96
N GLY A 225 -4.95 -20.00 1.88
CA GLY A 225 -3.93 -18.95 1.90
C GLY A 225 -3.48 -18.75 3.34
N ALA A 226 -2.33 -19.30 3.70
CA ALA A 226 -1.74 -19.15 5.03
C ALA A 226 -1.57 -17.67 5.41
N ALA A 227 -1.78 -17.36 6.69
CA ALA A 227 -1.51 -16.03 7.26
C ALA A 227 -0.08 -15.58 6.92
N PRO A 228 0.13 -14.34 6.42
CA PRO A 228 1.48 -13.86 6.14
C PRO A 228 2.18 -13.53 7.46
N THR A 229 2.99 -14.48 7.91
CA THR A 229 3.98 -14.32 8.98
C THR A 229 4.98 -13.23 8.59
N ALA A 230 5.21 -12.23 9.45
CA ALA A 230 6.29 -11.27 9.28
C ALA A 230 7.65 -11.99 9.42
N LYS A 231 8.24 -12.40 8.29
CA LYS A 231 9.53 -13.09 8.29
C LYS A 231 10.65 -12.09 8.52
N LYS A 232 11.35 -12.27 9.64
CA LYS A 232 12.65 -11.66 9.97
C LYS A 232 13.60 -11.76 8.76
N PRO A 233 14.40 -10.71 8.46
CA PRO A 233 15.32 -10.76 7.32
C PRO A 233 16.36 -11.86 7.52
N LEU A 234 16.53 -12.71 6.49
CA LEU A 234 17.57 -13.72 6.40
C LEU A 234 18.94 -13.00 6.29
N ASP A 235 19.83 -13.26 7.24
CA ASP A 235 21.27 -12.99 7.10
C ASP A 235 21.81 -13.86 5.96
N TRP A 236 22.50 -13.22 5.02
CA TRP A 236 23.37 -13.86 4.03
C TRP A 236 24.83 -13.55 4.36
#